data_AF-A0A397DRC8-F1
#
_entry.id   AF-A0A397DRC8-F1
#
_cell.length_a   1.000
_cell.length_b   1.000
_cell.length_c   1.000
_cell.angle_alpha   90.00
_cell.angle_beta   90.00
_cell.angle_gamma   90.00
#
_symmetry.space_group_name_H-M   'P 1'
#
loop_
_entity.id
_entity.type
_entity.pdbx_description
1 polymer ?
#
loop_
_entity_poly.entity_id
_entity_poly.type
_entity_poly.pdbx_seq_one_letter_code
_entity_poly.pdbx_strand_id
1 'polypeptide(L)'
;MTMIAKSALAALVVAMTSSVEAAKLKNVVYYIEWAIYQRKFGIFDLDWDKITHINYAFGKPNPDGTVGVYDGWAAVQNRFPGHGDSWNDQGNNLYGNFGQGFKQKQKARGTKFGLSIGGGTLSDKFSSIASTETGRRTFAKSSVKLMLDLGLDFLDIDWEYPVQGGNDSPPVPHHPDDIKNYVLLLSAIRDEFKTLPWKAELSVASPAGPDNYRHWDFTAICGQLDFINIMTYDLAGSWSK
;
A
#
# COMPACT_ATOMS: atom_id res chain seq x y z
N MET A 1 26.96 67.46 24.12
CA MET A 1 25.78 66.78 23.54
C MET A 1 26.20 66.12 22.24
N THR A 2 26.87 64.99 22.36
CA THR A 2 26.37 63.61 22.13
C THR A 2 26.44 63.22 20.65
N MET A 3 27.56 62.62 20.27
CA MET A 3 27.67 61.76 19.09
C MET A 3 26.90 60.46 19.37
N ILE A 4 26.08 60.01 18.42
CA ILE A 4 25.58 58.63 18.37
C ILE A 4 26.04 58.00 17.06
N ALA A 5 26.69 56.86 17.20
CA ALA A 5 27.43 56.12 16.19
C ALA A 5 26.54 55.56 15.08
N LYS A 6 27.04 55.63 13.84
CA LYS A 6 26.56 54.84 12.69
C LYS A 6 27.04 53.39 12.82
N SER A 7 26.36 52.58 13.62
CA SER A 7 26.61 51.15 13.67
C SER A 7 25.43 50.40 14.27
N ALA A 8 24.40 50.12 13.46
CA ALA A 8 23.45 49.04 13.69
C ALA A 8 22.49 48.93 12.51
N LEU A 9 22.87 48.18 11.46
CA LEU A 9 21.90 47.44 10.65
C LEU A 9 22.57 46.29 9.90
N ALA A 10 23.20 45.40 10.65
CA ALA A 10 23.37 44.02 10.22
C ALA A 10 22.16 43.24 10.78
N ALA A 11 21.05 43.26 10.07
CA ALA A 11 19.91 42.39 10.32
C ALA A 11 19.70 41.51 9.09
N LEU A 12 20.58 40.52 8.97
CA LEU A 12 20.26 39.15 8.60
C LEU A 12 19.05 38.95 7.67
N VAL A 13 19.22 39.24 6.38
CA VAL A 13 18.42 38.58 5.35
C VAL A 13 19.03 37.20 5.13
N VAL A 14 18.78 36.27 6.06
CA VAL A 14 18.83 34.85 5.70
C VAL A 14 17.62 34.67 4.80
N ALA A 15 17.87 34.71 3.49
CA ALA A 15 16.93 34.22 2.51
C ALA A 15 16.58 32.79 2.95
N MET A 16 15.34 32.60 3.41
CA MET A 16 14.74 31.28 3.47
C MET A 16 14.57 30.81 2.02
N THR A 17 15.65 30.33 1.42
CA THR A 17 15.51 29.32 0.39
C THR A 17 15.03 28.08 1.12
N SER A 18 13.72 27.97 1.33
CA SER A 18 13.11 26.66 1.40
C SER A 18 13.44 26.01 0.07
N SER A 19 14.48 25.18 0.06
CA SER A 19 14.62 24.17 -0.96
C SER A 19 13.36 23.32 -0.80
N VAL A 20 12.34 23.61 -1.60
CA VAL A 20 11.35 22.58 -1.93
C VAL A 20 12.19 21.51 -2.61
N GLU A 21 12.60 20.51 -1.83
CA GLU A 21 13.12 19.26 -2.36
C GLU A 21 12.17 18.89 -3.48
N ALA A 22 12.62 18.91 -4.74
CA ALA A 22 11.77 18.56 -5.86
C ALA A 22 11.21 17.17 -5.54
N ALA A 23 9.89 17.06 -5.36
CA ALA A 23 9.28 15.80 -4.98
C ALA A 23 9.70 14.76 -6.02
N LYS A 24 10.53 13.79 -5.63
CA LYS A 24 10.91 12.69 -6.52
C LYS A 24 9.62 12.02 -6.97
N LEU A 25 9.43 11.93 -8.29
CA LEU A 25 8.30 11.24 -8.88
C LEU A 25 8.26 9.79 -8.36
N LYS A 26 7.06 9.29 -8.07
CA LYS A 26 6.88 7.89 -7.68
C LYS A 26 6.69 7.04 -8.94
N ASN A 27 7.48 5.98 -9.08
CA ASN A 27 7.23 4.89 -10.02
C ASN A 27 6.69 3.72 -9.19
N VAL A 28 5.36 3.57 -9.19
CA VAL A 28 4.63 2.55 -8.42
C VAL A 28 4.23 1.42 -9.37
N VAL A 29 4.61 0.19 -9.05
CA VAL A 29 4.35 -1.00 -9.87
C VAL A 29 3.61 -2.05 -9.05
N TYR A 30 2.57 -2.66 -9.63
CA TYR A 30 1.92 -3.84 -9.05
C TYR A 30 2.61 -5.13 -9.51
N TYR A 31 2.96 -6.00 -8.56
CA TYR A 31 3.40 -7.36 -8.85
C TYR A 31 2.33 -8.34 -8.35
N ILE A 32 1.74 -9.08 -9.28
CA ILE A 32 0.67 -10.04 -8.97
C ILE A 32 1.27 -11.37 -8.50
N GLU A 33 0.73 -11.93 -7.41
CA GLU A 33 1.20 -13.14 -6.73
C GLU A 33 1.35 -14.33 -7.67
N TRP A 34 0.39 -14.51 -8.58
CA TRP A 34 0.32 -15.62 -9.52
C TRP A 34 1.19 -15.43 -10.79
N ALA A 35 2.01 -14.38 -10.87
CA ALA A 35 2.93 -14.14 -11.98
C ALA A 35 3.95 -15.29 -12.16
N ILE A 36 4.30 -15.99 -11.09
CA ILE A 36 5.28 -17.08 -11.11
C ILE A 36 4.84 -18.31 -11.90
N TYR A 37 3.52 -18.45 -12.16
CA TYR A 37 2.95 -19.63 -12.80
C TYR A 37 3.00 -19.51 -14.32
N GLN A 38 1.86 -19.31 -14.98
CA GLN A 38 1.77 -19.30 -16.44
C GLN A 38 2.58 -18.16 -17.09
N ARG A 39 2.72 -17.04 -16.38
CA ARG A 39 3.50 -15.88 -16.85
C ARG A 39 5.00 -16.09 -16.69
N LYS A 40 5.42 -17.05 -15.86
CA LYS A 40 6.83 -17.38 -15.57
C LYS A 40 7.66 -16.13 -15.25
N PHE A 41 7.08 -15.21 -14.50
CA PHE A 41 7.68 -13.93 -14.16
C PHE A 41 7.79 -13.84 -12.63
N GLY A 42 9.02 -13.84 -12.13
CA GLY A 42 9.33 -13.75 -10.72
C GLY A 42 9.51 -12.30 -10.28
N ILE A 43 9.37 -12.05 -8.97
CA ILE A 43 9.56 -10.71 -8.41
C ILE A 43 11.01 -10.21 -8.59
N PHE A 44 11.95 -11.12 -8.77
CA PHE A 44 13.34 -10.86 -9.08
C PHE A 44 13.59 -10.43 -10.54
N ASP A 45 12.59 -10.54 -11.43
CA ASP A 45 12.69 -10.10 -12.83
C ASP A 45 12.33 -8.61 -13.02
N LEU A 46 11.79 -7.97 -11.97
CA LEU A 46 11.56 -6.52 -11.96
C LEU A 46 12.91 -5.76 -11.98
N ASP A 47 12.93 -4.61 -12.63
CA ASP A 47 14.05 -3.67 -12.55
C ASP A 47 13.90 -2.80 -11.29
N TRP A 48 14.26 -3.37 -10.13
CA TRP A 48 14.05 -2.74 -8.82
C TRP A 48 14.69 -1.35 -8.74
N ASP A 49 15.87 -1.12 -9.33
CA ASP A 49 16.57 0.17 -9.28
C ASP A 49 15.82 1.33 -9.96
N LYS A 50 14.87 1.02 -10.85
CA LYS A 50 14.02 2.02 -11.52
C LYS A 50 12.66 2.21 -10.86
N ILE A 51 12.29 1.34 -9.91
CA ILE A 51 10.99 1.33 -9.25
C ILE A 51 11.13 1.94 -7.86
N THR A 52 10.22 2.85 -7.49
CA THR A 52 10.24 3.44 -6.15
C THR A 52 9.36 2.65 -5.18
N HIS A 53 8.23 2.12 -5.63
CA HIS A 53 7.31 1.32 -4.81
C HIS A 53 6.79 0.11 -5.59
N ILE A 54 6.79 -1.04 -4.95
CA ILE A 54 6.17 -2.27 -5.46
C ILE A 54 5.00 -2.61 -4.56
N ASN A 55 3.80 -2.63 -5.12
CA ASN A 55 2.59 -3.13 -4.48
C ASN A 55 2.45 -4.62 -4.78
N TYR A 56 2.64 -5.49 -3.77
CA TYR A 56 2.34 -6.91 -3.91
C TYR A 56 0.84 -7.14 -3.92
N ALA A 57 0.32 -7.69 -5.01
CA ALA A 57 -1.09 -7.97 -5.24
C ALA A 57 -1.38 -9.47 -5.08
N PHE A 58 -2.18 -9.92 -4.10
CA PHE A 58 -2.89 -9.13 -3.08
C PHE A 58 -2.90 -9.84 -1.73
N GLY A 59 -2.94 -9.04 -0.66
CA GLY A 59 -3.37 -9.48 0.66
C GLY A 59 -4.88 -9.72 0.67
N LYS A 60 -5.31 -10.77 1.36
CA LYS A 60 -6.70 -11.22 1.40
C LYS A 60 -7.36 -10.86 2.74
N PRO A 61 -8.37 -9.98 2.75
CA PRO A 61 -9.26 -9.81 3.90
C PRO A 61 -10.05 -11.09 4.20
N ASN A 62 -10.14 -11.46 5.48
CA ASN A 62 -10.91 -12.60 5.96
C ASN A 62 -12.22 -12.14 6.65
N PRO A 63 -13.24 -13.02 6.74
CA PRO A 63 -14.52 -12.67 7.37
C PRO A 63 -14.42 -12.23 8.84
N ASP A 64 -13.40 -12.67 9.57
CA ASP A 64 -13.14 -12.29 10.96
C ASP A 64 -12.44 -10.92 11.11
N GLY A 65 -12.19 -10.24 9.99
CA GLY A 65 -11.48 -8.97 9.93
C GLY A 65 -9.96 -9.11 9.86
N THR A 66 -9.40 -10.32 9.88
CA THR A 66 -7.94 -10.49 9.71
C THR A 66 -7.52 -10.38 8.23
N VAL A 67 -6.22 -10.24 7.98
CA VAL A 67 -5.63 -10.26 6.64
C VAL A 67 -4.60 -11.39 6.54
N GLY A 68 -4.63 -12.13 5.43
CA GLY A 68 -3.68 -13.20 5.13
C GLY A 68 -3.13 -13.11 3.70
N VAL A 69 -2.25 -14.05 3.35
CA VAL A 69 -1.82 -14.29 1.97
C VAL A 69 -2.91 -15.09 1.22
N TYR A 70 -3.03 -14.89 -0.08
CA TYR A 70 -4.03 -15.61 -0.89
C TYR A 70 -3.54 -17.01 -1.27
N ASP A 71 -2.35 -17.11 -1.87
CA ASP A 71 -1.67 -18.35 -2.23
C ASP A 71 -0.37 -18.52 -1.42
N GLY A 72 -0.46 -19.30 -0.35
CA GLY A 72 0.69 -19.56 0.52
C GLY A 72 1.88 -20.22 -0.20
N TRP A 73 1.65 -20.98 -1.26
CA TRP A 73 2.74 -21.59 -2.02
C TRP A 73 3.56 -20.51 -2.72
N ALA A 74 2.91 -19.68 -3.53
CA ALA A 74 3.56 -18.59 -4.25
C ALA A 74 4.16 -17.55 -3.30
N ALA A 75 3.42 -17.19 -2.25
CA ALA A 75 3.79 -16.12 -1.32
C ALA A 75 5.05 -16.45 -0.51
N VAL A 76 5.07 -17.62 0.15
CA VAL A 76 6.03 -17.88 1.25
C VAL A 76 6.72 -19.24 1.22
N GLN A 77 6.27 -20.20 0.40
CA GLN A 77 6.80 -21.58 0.44
C GLN A 77 7.66 -21.96 -0.78
N ASN A 78 7.33 -21.44 -1.97
CA ASN A 78 8.00 -21.85 -3.21
C ASN A 78 9.48 -21.43 -3.19
N ARG A 79 10.38 -22.39 -3.39
CA ARG A 79 11.81 -22.13 -3.46
C ARG A 79 12.23 -21.86 -4.89
N PHE A 80 13.14 -20.92 -5.06
CA PHE A 80 13.78 -20.59 -6.33
C PHE A 80 15.29 -20.86 -6.25
N PRO A 81 15.76 -22.12 -6.47
CA PRO A 81 17.18 -22.45 -6.37
C PRO A 81 18.09 -21.64 -7.30
N GLY A 82 17.62 -21.30 -8.49
CA GLY A 82 18.32 -20.40 -9.42
C GLY A 82 18.48 -18.96 -8.91
N HIS A 83 17.78 -18.60 -7.83
CA HIS A 83 17.78 -17.28 -7.19
C HIS A 83 18.18 -17.40 -5.71
N GLY A 84 19.04 -18.37 -5.41
CA GLY A 84 19.74 -18.49 -4.13
C GLY A 84 18.90 -19.04 -2.97
N ASP A 85 17.80 -19.73 -3.23
CA ASP A 85 17.17 -20.59 -2.21
C ASP A 85 17.83 -21.98 -2.22
N SER A 86 17.84 -22.67 -1.07
CA SER A 86 18.33 -24.04 -0.98
C SER A 86 17.30 -24.97 -0.35
N TRP A 87 17.30 -26.23 -0.79
CA TRP A 87 16.54 -27.29 -0.12
C TRP A 87 17.17 -27.71 1.21
N ASN A 88 18.44 -27.35 1.44
CA ASN A 88 19.18 -27.63 2.66
C ASN A 88 19.17 -26.45 3.65
N ASP A 89 18.46 -25.37 3.35
CA ASP A 89 18.30 -24.23 4.26
C ASP A 89 17.68 -24.70 5.59
N GLN A 90 18.38 -24.42 6.69
CA GLN A 90 17.96 -24.83 8.03
C GLN A 90 17.15 -23.73 8.73
N GLY A 91 16.22 -24.14 9.60
CA GLY A 91 15.41 -23.20 10.39
C GLY A 91 14.11 -22.77 9.69
N ASN A 92 13.49 -21.71 10.23
CA ASN A 92 12.23 -21.17 9.73
C ASN A 92 12.48 -20.03 8.74
N ASN A 93 12.66 -20.38 7.47
CA ASN A 93 12.99 -19.44 6.40
C ASN A 93 11.76 -19.01 5.62
N LEU A 94 11.75 -17.73 5.20
CA LEU A 94 10.77 -17.18 4.29
C LEU A 94 11.24 -17.41 2.85
N TYR A 95 10.44 -18.13 2.06
CA TYR A 95 10.66 -18.31 0.62
C TYR A 95 9.57 -17.59 -0.18
N GLY A 96 9.25 -18.08 -1.38
CA GLY A 96 8.23 -17.54 -2.25
C GLY A 96 8.56 -16.13 -2.73
N ASN A 97 7.54 -15.44 -3.20
CA ASN A 97 7.65 -14.07 -3.66
C ASN A 97 8.16 -13.14 -2.55
N PHE A 98 7.73 -13.32 -1.29
CA PHE A 98 8.17 -12.43 -0.21
C PHE A 98 9.63 -12.65 0.17
N GLY A 99 10.11 -13.90 0.22
CA GLY A 99 11.52 -14.21 0.44
C GLY A 99 12.42 -13.65 -0.66
N GLN A 100 12.00 -13.79 -1.91
CA GLN A 100 12.73 -13.22 -3.05
C GLN A 100 12.67 -11.68 -3.06
N GLY A 101 11.52 -11.08 -2.75
CA GLY A 101 11.38 -9.62 -2.61
C GLY A 101 12.31 -9.06 -1.53
N PHE A 102 12.44 -9.73 -0.38
CA PHE A 102 13.38 -9.33 0.66
C PHE A 102 14.84 -9.35 0.17
N LYS A 103 15.24 -10.39 -0.58
CA LYS A 103 16.57 -10.46 -1.21
C LYS A 103 16.80 -9.32 -2.19
N GLN A 104 15.78 -8.89 -2.94
CA GLN A 104 15.89 -7.77 -3.88
C GLN A 104 16.00 -6.43 -3.16
N LYS A 105 15.18 -6.19 -2.12
CA LYS A 105 15.32 -5.00 -1.25
C LYS A 105 16.73 -4.84 -0.68
N GLN A 106 17.41 -5.95 -0.38
CA GLN A 106 18.77 -5.89 0.13
C GLN A 106 19.77 -5.28 -0.86
N LYS A 107 19.51 -5.44 -2.16
CA LYS A 107 20.31 -4.93 -3.28
C LYS A 107 19.86 -3.53 -3.70
N ALA A 108 18.55 -3.34 -3.89
CA ALA A 108 17.92 -2.09 -4.31
C ALA A 108 17.32 -1.34 -3.11
N ARG A 109 18.17 -0.71 -2.30
CA ARG A 109 17.77 -0.05 -1.04
C ARG A 109 16.89 1.19 -1.21
N GLY A 110 16.74 1.70 -2.44
CA GLY A 110 15.89 2.84 -2.77
C GLY A 110 14.42 2.46 -3.02
N THR A 111 14.11 1.18 -3.18
CA THR A 111 12.77 0.68 -3.51
C THR A 111 12.04 0.22 -2.26
N LYS A 112 10.79 0.63 -2.12
CA LYS A 112 9.88 0.12 -1.09
C LYS A 112 9.05 -1.03 -1.63
N PHE A 113 8.82 -2.03 -0.81
CA PHE A 113 8.00 -3.19 -1.14
C PHE A 113 6.87 -3.32 -0.10
N GLY A 114 5.64 -3.22 -0.57
CA GLY A 114 4.45 -3.18 0.28
C GLY A 114 3.42 -4.24 -0.10
N LEU A 115 2.38 -4.34 0.71
CA LEU A 115 1.23 -5.22 0.45
C LEU A 115 0.03 -4.37 0.03
N SER A 116 -0.52 -4.65 -1.15
CA SER A 116 -1.84 -4.16 -1.53
C SER A 116 -2.89 -5.17 -1.06
N ILE A 117 -3.85 -4.73 -0.26
CA ILE A 117 -4.88 -5.59 0.34
C ILE A 117 -6.20 -5.32 -0.38
N GLY A 118 -6.83 -6.36 -0.90
CA GLY A 118 -8.09 -6.24 -1.67
C GLY A 118 -7.91 -6.47 -3.17
N GLY A 119 -8.35 -5.50 -3.96
CA GLY A 119 -8.49 -5.57 -5.41
C GLY A 119 -9.86 -6.08 -5.84
N GLY A 120 -10.12 -6.06 -7.16
CA GLY A 120 -11.43 -6.34 -7.73
C GLY A 120 -12.13 -7.61 -7.22
N THR A 121 -11.43 -8.71 -6.97
CA THR A 121 -12.06 -9.97 -6.54
C THR A 121 -11.99 -10.25 -5.02
N LEU A 122 -11.28 -9.43 -4.25
CA LEU A 122 -11.07 -9.62 -2.81
C LEU A 122 -11.60 -8.45 -1.96
N SER A 123 -12.44 -7.60 -2.55
CA SER A 123 -13.04 -6.45 -1.88
C SER A 123 -14.34 -6.76 -1.12
N ASP A 124 -14.84 -7.99 -1.22
CA ASP A 124 -16.18 -8.39 -0.74
C ASP A 124 -16.33 -8.45 0.80
N LYS A 125 -15.25 -8.25 1.55
CA LYS A 125 -15.26 -8.18 3.03
C LYS A 125 -15.13 -6.78 3.59
N PHE A 126 -14.72 -5.78 2.79
CA PHE A 126 -14.37 -4.48 3.34
C PHE A 126 -15.54 -3.77 4.01
N SER A 127 -16.73 -3.75 3.40
CA SER A 127 -17.89 -3.05 3.97
C SER A 127 -18.23 -3.57 5.37
N SER A 128 -18.27 -4.90 5.56
CA SER A 128 -18.56 -5.48 6.88
C SER A 128 -17.43 -5.23 7.88
N ILE A 129 -16.17 -5.35 7.47
CA ILE A 129 -15.00 -5.10 8.34
C ILE A 129 -14.96 -3.63 8.79
N ALA A 130 -15.15 -2.70 7.85
CA ALA A 130 -15.04 -1.28 8.11
C ALA A 130 -16.21 -0.74 8.95
N SER A 131 -17.37 -1.40 8.93
CA SER A 131 -18.59 -0.93 9.61
C SER A 131 -18.49 -0.84 11.14
N THR A 132 -17.60 -1.60 11.77
CA THR A 132 -17.47 -1.65 13.24
C THR A 132 -16.08 -1.25 13.71
N GLU A 133 -15.98 -0.67 14.90
CA GLU A 133 -14.67 -0.34 15.49
C GLU A 133 -13.81 -1.60 15.70
N THR A 134 -14.40 -2.67 16.23
CA THR A 134 -13.72 -3.95 16.43
C THR A 134 -13.18 -4.50 15.11
N GLY A 135 -13.98 -4.50 14.04
CA GLY A 135 -13.53 -4.96 12.71
C GLY A 135 -12.37 -4.13 12.17
N ARG A 136 -12.44 -2.80 12.25
CA ARG A 136 -11.37 -1.90 11.84
C ARG A 136 -10.07 -2.13 12.62
N ARG A 137 -10.16 -2.31 13.94
CA ARG A 137 -9.00 -2.56 14.82
C ARG A 137 -8.37 -3.93 14.54
N THR A 138 -9.19 -4.98 14.36
CA THR A 138 -8.68 -6.32 13.99
C THR A 138 -7.96 -6.27 12.65
N PHE A 139 -8.55 -5.63 11.64
CA PHE A 139 -7.96 -5.47 10.32
C PHE A 139 -6.64 -4.71 10.37
N ALA A 140 -6.62 -3.55 11.02
CA ALA A 140 -5.42 -2.75 11.15
C ALA A 140 -4.29 -3.54 11.81
N LYS A 141 -4.57 -4.16 12.97
CA LYS A 141 -3.59 -4.96 13.71
C LYS A 141 -3.07 -6.15 12.91
N SER A 142 -3.96 -6.90 12.25
CA SER A 142 -3.54 -8.05 11.44
C SER A 142 -2.74 -7.64 10.20
N SER A 143 -3.12 -6.53 9.56
CA SER A 143 -2.43 -6.02 8.37
C SER A 143 -1.02 -5.56 8.70
N VAL A 144 -0.87 -4.78 9.77
CA VAL A 144 0.45 -4.32 10.23
C VAL A 144 1.27 -5.49 10.74
N LYS A 145 0.68 -6.46 11.44
CA LYS A 145 1.39 -7.69 11.82
C LYS A 145 1.90 -8.45 10.59
N LEU A 146 1.06 -8.67 9.58
CA LEU A 146 1.46 -9.36 8.35
C LEU A 146 2.55 -8.59 7.60
N MET A 147 2.44 -7.26 7.53
CA MET A 147 3.48 -6.39 6.95
C MET A 147 4.84 -6.61 7.63
N LEU A 148 4.86 -6.65 8.97
CA LEU A 148 6.08 -6.88 9.74
C LEU A 148 6.62 -8.31 9.58
N ASP A 149 5.75 -9.32 9.66
CA ASP A 149 6.12 -10.74 9.53
C ASP A 149 6.76 -11.03 8.15
N LEU A 150 6.34 -10.31 7.11
CA LEU A 150 6.85 -10.44 5.74
C LEU A 150 7.96 -9.44 5.37
N GLY A 151 8.37 -8.57 6.30
CA GLY A 151 9.45 -7.60 6.09
C GLY A 151 9.13 -6.50 5.06
N LEU A 152 7.87 -6.06 4.99
CA LEU A 152 7.36 -5.05 4.06
C LEU A 152 7.45 -3.63 4.63
N ASP A 153 7.49 -2.63 3.74
CA ASP A 153 7.71 -1.21 4.10
C ASP A 153 6.42 -0.37 4.17
N PHE A 154 5.32 -0.85 3.60
CA PHE A 154 4.08 -0.07 3.56
C PHE A 154 2.87 -0.95 3.27
N LEU A 155 1.69 -0.36 3.47
CA LEU A 155 0.40 -0.94 3.12
C LEU A 155 -0.29 -0.07 2.07
N ASP A 156 -0.97 -0.74 1.15
CA ASP A 156 -1.89 -0.16 0.18
C ASP A 156 -3.26 -0.81 0.37
N ILE A 157 -4.34 -0.01 0.45
CA ILE A 157 -5.71 -0.55 0.52
C ILE A 157 -6.40 -0.34 -0.81
N ASP A 158 -6.85 -1.44 -1.40
CA ASP A 158 -7.53 -1.48 -2.69
C ASP A 158 -8.95 -2.01 -2.50
N TRP A 159 -9.84 -1.15 -1.97
CA TRP A 159 -11.26 -1.46 -1.82
C TRP A 159 -12.01 -1.01 -3.07
N GLU A 160 -12.44 -1.99 -3.88
CA GLU A 160 -13.19 -1.80 -5.11
C GLU A 160 -14.65 -2.26 -4.98
N TYR A 161 -15.65 -1.39 -4.77
CA TYR A 161 -15.51 -0.02 -4.30
C TYR A 161 -16.44 0.24 -3.10
N PRO A 162 -16.09 1.16 -2.20
CA PRO A 162 -17.02 1.62 -1.16
C PRO A 162 -18.25 2.29 -1.79
N VAL A 163 -19.42 2.12 -1.15
CA VAL A 163 -20.72 2.73 -1.53
C VAL A 163 -21.39 2.15 -2.77
N GLN A 164 -20.67 1.90 -3.87
CA GLN A 164 -21.24 1.24 -5.05
C GLN A 164 -20.18 0.73 -6.02
N GLY A 165 -20.56 -0.26 -6.85
CA GLY A 165 -19.75 -0.77 -7.96
C GLY A 165 -18.78 -1.86 -7.55
N GLY A 166 -17.76 -2.11 -8.36
CA GLY A 166 -16.80 -3.18 -8.13
C GLY A 166 -17.22 -4.44 -8.86
N ASN A 167 -16.74 -5.59 -8.38
CA ASN A 167 -16.98 -6.85 -9.04
C ASN A 167 -18.38 -7.40 -8.76
N ASP A 168 -18.96 -8.09 -9.73
CA ASP A 168 -20.27 -8.76 -9.62
C ASP A 168 -20.14 -10.22 -9.13
N SER A 169 -18.94 -10.82 -9.21
CA SER A 169 -18.71 -12.23 -8.85
C SER A 169 -17.31 -12.49 -8.28
N PRO A 170 -17.11 -12.47 -6.95
CA PRO A 170 -18.14 -12.22 -5.94
C PRO A 170 -18.62 -10.77 -5.95
N PRO A 171 -19.92 -10.51 -5.66
CA PRO A 171 -20.45 -9.17 -5.54
C PRO A 171 -19.85 -8.46 -4.33
N VAL A 172 -19.62 -7.15 -4.46
CA VAL A 172 -19.08 -6.32 -3.37
C VAL A 172 -20.25 -5.75 -2.56
N PRO A 173 -20.34 -6.03 -1.23
CA PRO A 173 -21.36 -5.41 -0.40
C PRO A 173 -21.12 -3.91 -0.22
N HIS A 174 -22.21 -3.15 -0.13
CA HIS A 174 -22.17 -1.69 -0.02
C HIS A 174 -23.06 -1.16 1.09
N HIS A 175 -22.64 -0.04 1.69
CA HIS A 175 -23.41 0.75 2.63
C HIS A 175 -23.19 2.25 2.39
N PRO A 176 -24.19 3.14 2.60
CA PRO A 176 -24.01 4.59 2.47
C PRO A 176 -22.89 5.18 3.34
N ASP A 177 -22.61 4.55 4.49
CA ASP A 177 -21.54 4.96 5.41
C ASP A 177 -20.15 4.40 5.03
N ASP A 178 -20.00 3.64 3.95
CA ASP A 178 -18.74 2.96 3.62
C ASP A 178 -17.56 3.92 3.54
N ILE A 179 -17.72 5.12 2.96
CA ILE A 179 -16.62 6.09 2.85
C ILE A 179 -16.21 6.64 4.22
N LYS A 180 -17.18 6.97 5.08
CA LYS A 180 -16.90 7.36 6.47
C LYS A 180 -16.17 6.25 7.21
N ASN A 181 -16.65 5.01 7.06
CA ASN A 181 -16.04 3.83 7.66
C ASN A 181 -14.65 3.53 7.10
N TYR A 182 -14.42 3.82 5.82
CA TYR A 182 -13.13 3.66 5.17
C TYR A 182 -12.10 4.63 5.74
N VAL A 183 -12.45 5.91 5.92
CA VAL A 183 -11.59 6.89 6.61
C VAL A 183 -11.22 6.41 8.01
N LEU A 184 -12.20 5.88 8.77
CA LEU A 184 -11.95 5.32 10.10
C LEU A 184 -11.05 4.08 10.05
N LEU A 185 -11.15 3.25 9.01
CA LEU A 185 -10.30 2.08 8.81
C LEU A 185 -8.85 2.50 8.55
N LEU A 186 -8.65 3.47 7.66
CA LEU A 186 -7.33 4.05 7.37
C LEU A 186 -6.73 4.71 8.62
N SER A 187 -7.53 5.42 9.40
CA SER A 187 -7.11 5.97 10.69
C SER A 187 -6.69 4.89 11.69
N ALA A 188 -7.37 3.74 11.73
CA ALA A 188 -6.99 2.63 12.59
C ALA A 188 -5.63 2.03 12.18
N ILE A 189 -5.35 1.92 10.88
CA ILE A 189 -4.02 1.50 10.37
C ILE A 189 -2.95 2.53 10.77
N ARG A 190 -3.26 3.83 10.67
CA ARG A 190 -2.36 4.90 11.11
C ARG A 190 -2.04 4.83 12.59
N ASP A 191 -3.00 4.46 13.43
CA ASP A 191 -2.74 4.25 14.86
C ASP A 191 -1.73 3.13 15.10
N GLU A 192 -1.84 2.01 14.38
CA GLU A 192 -0.85 0.92 14.46
C GLU A 192 0.53 1.37 13.96
N PHE A 193 0.60 2.17 12.88
CA PHE A 193 1.86 2.72 12.37
C PHE A 193 2.59 3.62 13.37
N LYS A 194 1.87 4.34 14.25
CA LYS A 194 2.50 5.17 15.31
C LYS A 194 3.32 4.33 16.30
N THR A 195 3.07 3.03 16.39
CA THR A 195 3.81 2.12 17.28
C THR A 195 5.12 1.59 16.68
N LEU A 196 5.34 1.81 15.38
CA LEU A 196 6.52 1.33 14.67
C LEU A 196 7.74 2.21 14.96
N PRO A 197 8.97 1.64 15.02
CA PRO A 197 10.19 2.41 15.24
C PRO A 197 10.66 3.18 13.99
N TRP A 198 9.86 3.18 12.92
CA TRP A 198 10.13 3.82 11.64
C TRP A 198 8.82 4.30 11.02
N LYS A 199 8.91 5.26 10.09
CA LYS A 199 7.73 5.81 9.41
C LYS A 199 7.29 4.89 8.26
N ALA A 200 6.26 4.09 8.49
CA ALA A 200 5.57 3.34 7.44
C ALA A 200 4.66 4.24 6.60
N GLU A 201 4.47 3.85 5.34
CA GLU A 201 3.58 4.56 4.42
C GLU A 201 2.23 3.87 4.29
N LEU A 202 1.19 4.67 4.05
CA LEU A 202 -0.13 4.20 3.69
C LEU A 202 -0.55 4.81 2.36
N SER A 203 -0.98 3.96 1.43
CA SER A 203 -1.63 4.38 0.19
C SER A 203 -2.97 3.69 0.00
N VAL A 204 -3.70 4.14 -1.02
CA VAL A 204 -4.88 3.45 -1.52
C VAL A 204 -4.87 3.45 -3.03
N ALA A 205 -5.48 2.43 -3.63
CA ALA A 205 -5.95 2.49 -5.01
C ALA A 205 -7.32 3.15 -5.04
N SER A 206 -7.48 4.18 -5.88
CA SER A 206 -8.67 5.03 -5.95
C SER A 206 -9.28 4.96 -7.35
N PRO A 207 -10.61 4.89 -7.48
CA PRO A 207 -11.27 4.90 -8.77
C PRO A 207 -11.07 6.23 -9.50
N ALA A 208 -10.96 6.16 -10.83
CA ALA A 208 -11.00 7.34 -11.70
C ALA A 208 -12.38 7.61 -12.32
N GLY A 209 -13.32 6.66 -12.22
CA GLY A 209 -14.67 6.78 -12.78
C GLY A 209 -15.62 7.64 -11.92
N PRO A 210 -16.40 8.56 -12.51
CA PRO A 210 -17.26 9.50 -11.78
C PRO A 210 -18.36 8.84 -10.97
N ASP A 211 -18.81 7.65 -11.38
CA ASP A 211 -19.76 6.89 -10.57
C ASP A 211 -19.16 6.52 -9.21
N ASN A 212 -17.87 6.21 -9.12
CA ASN A 212 -17.29 5.74 -7.87
C ASN A 212 -16.63 6.88 -7.09
N TYR A 213 -15.80 7.71 -7.74
CA TYR A 213 -15.06 8.75 -7.02
C TYR A 213 -15.96 9.86 -6.45
N ARG A 214 -17.18 10.07 -6.99
CA ARG A 214 -18.10 11.09 -6.46
C ARG A 214 -18.52 10.86 -5.01
N HIS A 215 -18.41 9.62 -4.54
CA HIS A 215 -18.72 9.25 -3.16
C HIS A 215 -17.54 9.50 -2.21
N TRP A 216 -16.31 9.65 -2.75
CA TRP A 216 -15.09 9.72 -1.95
C TRP A 216 -14.93 11.09 -1.29
N ASP A 217 -14.73 11.08 0.03
CA ASP A 217 -14.20 12.23 0.76
C ASP A 217 -12.68 12.27 0.60
N PHE A 218 -12.21 12.83 -0.51
CA PHE A 218 -10.78 12.92 -0.81
C PHE A 218 -10.01 13.72 0.24
N THR A 219 -10.62 14.74 0.87
CA THR A 219 -9.94 15.50 1.92
C THR A 219 -9.67 14.62 3.13
N ALA A 220 -10.68 13.90 3.62
CA ALA A 220 -10.51 13.02 4.77
C ALA A 220 -9.64 11.81 4.46
N ILE A 221 -9.81 11.18 3.29
CA ILE A 221 -9.00 10.04 2.85
C ILE A 221 -7.54 10.47 2.69
N CYS A 222 -7.23 11.48 1.87
CA CYS A 222 -5.85 11.92 1.66
C CYS A 222 -5.19 12.45 2.94
N GLY A 223 -5.97 12.95 3.90
CA GLY A 223 -5.46 13.27 5.24
C GLY A 223 -4.89 12.07 6.01
N GLN A 224 -5.23 10.85 5.60
CA GLN A 224 -4.69 9.60 6.14
C GLN A 224 -3.58 9.00 5.29
N LEU A 225 -3.21 9.53 4.11
CA LEU A 225 -2.33 8.83 3.15
C LEU A 225 -1.00 9.54 2.93
N ASP A 226 0.06 8.78 2.65
CA ASP A 226 1.33 9.34 2.15
C ASP A 226 1.29 9.55 0.63
N PHE A 227 0.50 8.74 -0.09
CA PHE A 227 0.19 8.92 -1.51
C PHE A 227 -1.07 8.16 -1.90
N ILE A 228 -1.61 8.46 -3.09
CA ILE A 228 -2.79 7.83 -3.67
C ILE A 228 -2.47 7.33 -5.07
N ASN A 229 -2.90 6.10 -5.39
CA ASN A 229 -2.77 5.50 -6.70
C ASN A 229 -4.12 5.64 -7.41
N ILE A 230 -4.26 6.60 -8.33
CA ILE A 230 -5.52 6.78 -9.07
C ILE A 230 -5.53 5.79 -10.24
N MET A 231 -6.53 4.90 -10.28
CA MET A 231 -6.70 3.87 -11.30
C MET A 231 -7.28 4.47 -12.58
N THR A 232 -6.45 5.24 -13.30
CA THR A 232 -6.83 5.93 -14.56
C THR A 232 -6.74 4.99 -15.77
N TYR A 233 -7.25 3.78 -15.61
CA TYR A 233 -7.37 2.72 -16.62
C TYR A 233 -8.75 2.06 -16.47
N ASP A 234 -9.05 1.10 -17.35
CA ASP A 234 -10.37 0.43 -17.40
C ASP A 234 -11.57 1.38 -17.53
N LEU A 235 -11.33 2.58 -18.08
CA LEU A 235 -12.37 3.59 -18.35
C LEU A 235 -13.33 3.16 -19.47
N ALA A 236 -12.90 2.23 -20.30
CA ALA A 236 -13.70 1.57 -21.33
C ALA A 236 -13.18 0.15 -21.56
N GLY A 237 -14.06 -0.76 -21.99
CA GLY A 237 -13.70 -2.15 -22.27
C GLY A 237 -14.78 -2.89 -23.04
N SER A 238 -14.71 -4.22 -23.06
CA SER A 238 -15.69 -5.07 -23.77
C SER A 238 -17.12 -4.95 -23.24
N TRP A 239 -17.29 -4.34 -22.07
CA TRP A 239 -18.57 -4.04 -21.42
C TRP A 239 -19.17 -2.68 -21.83
N SER A 240 -18.38 -1.79 -22.45
CA SER A 240 -18.85 -0.48 -22.91
C SER A 240 -19.70 -0.65 -24.17
N LYS A 241 -20.87 -0.01 -24.19
CA LYS A 241 -21.82 -0.02 -25.33
C LYS A 241 -21.64 1.20 -26.22
#